data_AF-A0A924RLL0-F1
#
_entry.id   AF-A0A924RLL0-F1
#
_cell.length_a   1.000
_cell.length_b   1.000
_cell.length_c   1.000
_cell.angle_alpha   90.00
_cell.angle_beta   90.00
_cell.angle_gamma   90.00
#
_symmetry.space_group_name_H-M   'P 1'
#
loop_
_entity.id
_entity.type
_entity.pdbx_description
1 polymer ?
#
loop_
_entity_poly.entity_id
_entity_poly.type
_entity_poly.pdbx_seq_one_letter_code
_entity_poly.pdbx_strand_id
1 'polypeptide(L)'
;MITVANYLEKKDTIDWSKVPSAIKAAREDVELDFDLYEDAVDVKKLIDLYITGINESQAITSTEKLKQTIEKDFGKSDNIVFVAPQKEEVGSFNLIAYAKFKGDKKFGAMDMSEGRQVGNLMYATLIPIASKQKAINILNKSKEAGEIEEFELRIGGTNKVEYSSLKSAKSQSQSKDLYIVKDGKVLTNHGMKDYSFTDNPEFAHRFEDIDFAKRMAKNYDAKIVDGFELMKSEIENYVKSSTKASAPAKIKPIKPTIAKNFVDNFSIEFQLIRRFWNIVDDGVKDVPFRKVQLLFNAFNKAALERKIRKTNDVADLFTKCSKYITRLYNEFAAPKKSDVDVELTDKTLYEEIKKYCTNVAVNPAVSVLKRYIS
;
A
#
# COMPACT_ATOMS: atom_id res chain seq x y z
N MET A 1 -12.77 -4.71 -19.90
CA MET A 1 -12.14 -4.64 -18.58
C MET A 1 -13.10 -5.25 -17.57
N ILE A 2 -12.64 -6.30 -16.88
CA ILE A 2 -13.33 -6.97 -15.78
C ILE A 2 -13.15 -6.10 -14.53
N THR A 3 -14.21 -5.88 -13.75
CA THR A 3 -14.18 -5.18 -12.47
C THR A 3 -14.80 -6.06 -11.40
N VAL A 4 -14.56 -5.76 -10.13
CA VAL A 4 -15.17 -6.49 -9.00
C VAL A 4 -16.70 -6.56 -9.16
N ALA A 5 -17.33 -5.43 -9.51
CA ALA A 5 -18.79 -5.34 -9.67
C ALA A 5 -19.37 -6.16 -10.84
N ASN A 6 -18.58 -6.48 -11.88
CA ASN A 6 -19.08 -7.21 -13.06
C ASN A 6 -18.41 -8.57 -13.27
N TYR A 7 -17.55 -9.01 -12.34
CA TYR A 7 -16.79 -10.25 -12.46
C TYR A 7 -17.72 -11.45 -12.61
N LEU A 8 -18.72 -11.59 -11.74
CA LEU A 8 -19.63 -12.74 -11.74
C LEU A 8 -20.44 -12.85 -13.05
N GLU A 9 -20.81 -11.71 -13.65
CA GLU A 9 -21.54 -11.67 -14.91
C GLU A 9 -20.65 -11.95 -16.13
N LYS A 10 -19.36 -11.57 -16.05
CA LYS A 10 -18.42 -11.67 -17.17
C LYS A 10 -17.45 -12.85 -17.07
N LYS A 11 -17.48 -13.65 -16.01
CA LYS A 11 -16.49 -14.72 -15.79
C LYS A 11 -16.45 -15.78 -16.89
N ASP A 12 -17.57 -16.00 -17.57
CA ASP A 12 -17.66 -16.94 -18.70
C ASP A 12 -17.09 -16.35 -20.00
N THR A 13 -16.95 -15.03 -20.08
CA THR A 13 -16.30 -14.34 -21.21
C THR A 13 -14.78 -14.29 -21.06
N ILE A 14 -14.24 -14.74 -19.92
CA ILE A 14 -12.80 -14.76 -19.66
C ILE A 14 -12.17 -15.94 -20.39
N ASP A 15 -11.18 -15.66 -21.24
CA ASP A 15 -10.35 -16.69 -21.84
C ASP A 15 -9.37 -17.25 -20.79
N TRP A 16 -9.86 -18.23 -20.03
CA TRP A 16 -9.09 -18.88 -18.97
C TRP A 16 -7.83 -19.54 -19.49
N SER A 17 -7.74 -19.96 -20.76
CA SER A 17 -6.50 -20.58 -21.27
C SER A 17 -5.27 -19.69 -21.08
N LYS A 18 -5.47 -18.37 -21.12
CA LYS A 18 -4.42 -17.34 -21.06
C LYS A 18 -4.12 -16.80 -19.67
N VAL A 19 -4.93 -17.15 -18.68
CA VAL A 19 -4.74 -16.72 -17.28
C VAL A 19 -3.67 -17.60 -16.61
N PRO A 20 -2.71 -17.05 -15.85
CA PRO A 20 -1.72 -17.81 -15.09
C PRO A 20 -2.33 -18.88 -14.20
N SER A 21 -1.64 -20.01 -14.05
CA SER A 21 -2.09 -21.14 -13.22
C SER A 21 -2.34 -20.76 -11.77
N ALA A 22 -1.56 -19.84 -11.20
CA ALA A 22 -1.76 -19.33 -9.84
C ALA A 22 -3.12 -18.64 -9.67
N ILE A 23 -3.52 -17.80 -10.62
CA ILE A 23 -4.83 -17.12 -10.61
C ILE A 23 -5.95 -18.14 -10.84
N LYS A 24 -5.78 -19.12 -11.73
CA LYS A 24 -6.74 -20.21 -11.92
C LYS A 24 -6.98 -21.00 -10.63
N ALA A 25 -5.90 -21.32 -9.91
CA ALA A 25 -5.97 -22.08 -8.67
C ALA A 25 -6.67 -21.30 -7.56
N ALA A 26 -6.49 -19.97 -7.51
CA ALA A 26 -7.14 -19.10 -6.54
C ALA A 26 -8.63 -18.82 -6.84
N ARG A 27 -9.16 -19.24 -8.00
CA ARG A 27 -10.51 -18.87 -8.45
C ARG A 27 -11.60 -19.28 -7.46
N GLU A 28 -11.56 -20.51 -6.99
CA GLU A 28 -12.59 -21.04 -6.09
C GLU A 28 -12.56 -20.34 -4.73
N ASP A 29 -11.36 -20.16 -4.17
CA ASP A 29 -11.16 -19.48 -2.89
C ASP A 29 -11.58 -18.00 -2.96
N VAL A 30 -11.19 -17.31 -4.04
CA VAL A 30 -11.53 -15.90 -4.24
C VAL A 30 -13.03 -15.73 -4.47
N GLU A 31 -13.68 -16.61 -5.25
CA GLU A 31 -15.13 -16.58 -5.48
C GLU A 31 -15.94 -16.78 -4.18
N LEU A 32 -15.43 -17.54 -3.21
CA LEU A 32 -16.06 -17.70 -1.90
C LEU A 32 -15.98 -16.45 -1.02
N ASP A 33 -14.94 -15.63 -1.22
CA ASP A 33 -14.68 -14.43 -0.41
C ASP A 33 -15.24 -13.14 -1.02
N PHE A 34 -15.85 -13.20 -2.21
CA PHE A 34 -16.43 -12.03 -2.89
C PHE A 34 -17.49 -11.30 -2.04
N ASP A 35 -18.25 -12.04 -1.24
CA ASP A 35 -19.26 -11.47 -0.33
C ASP A 35 -18.64 -10.66 0.81
N LEU A 36 -17.35 -10.87 1.11
CA LEU A 36 -16.60 -10.17 2.16
C LEU A 36 -15.76 -9.01 1.62
N TYR A 37 -15.91 -8.66 0.33
CA TYR A 37 -15.08 -7.65 -0.34
C TYR A 37 -15.11 -6.27 0.36
N GLU A 38 -16.28 -5.83 0.84
CA GLU A 38 -16.39 -4.56 1.58
C GLU A 38 -16.14 -4.71 3.09
N ASP A 39 -16.20 -5.94 3.62
CA ASP A 39 -16.16 -6.20 5.05
C ASP A 39 -14.74 -6.41 5.60
N ALA A 40 -13.79 -6.82 4.75
CA ALA A 40 -12.42 -7.11 5.16
C ALA A 40 -11.37 -6.49 4.22
N VAL A 41 -10.52 -5.62 4.77
CA VAL A 41 -9.46 -4.91 4.02
C VAL A 41 -8.49 -5.86 3.31
N ASP A 42 -8.18 -7.00 3.94
CA ASP A 42 -7.25 -7.99 3.36
C ASP A 42 -7.91 -8.78 2.22
N VAL A 43 -9.22 -9.07 2.33
CA VAL A 43 -10.01 -9.71 1.28
C VAL A 43 -10.16 -8.79 0.07
N LYS A 44 -10.40 -7.49 0.32
CA LYS A 44 -10.44 -6.46 -0.73
C LYS A 44 -9.17 -6.45 -1.57
N LYS A 45 -8.00 -6.43 -0.92
CA LYS A 45 -6.70 -6.45 -1.61
C LYS A 45 -6.49 -7.72 -2.43
N LEU A 46 -6.89 -8.88 -1.88
CA LEU A 46 -6.77 -10.16 -2.57
C LEU A 46 -7.63 -10.18 -3.85
N ILE A 47 -8.88 -9.75 -3.74
CA ILE A 47 -9.82 -9.68 -4.87
C ILE A 47 -9.37 -8.65 -5.92
N ASP A 48 -8.88 -7.48 -5.50
CA ASP A 48 -8.34 -6.46 -6.40
C ASP A 48 -7.12 -6.98 -7.18
N LEU A 49 -6.21 -7.68 -6.51
CA LEU A 49 -5.04 -8.29 -7.13
C LEU A 49 -5.45 -9.38 -8.14
N TYR A 50 -6.42 -10.22 -7.77
CA TYR A 50 -6.98 -11.26 -8.63
C TYR A 50 -7.60 -10.68 -9.91
N ILE A 51 -8.44 -9.64 -9.78
CA ILE A 51 -9.08 -8.96 -10.93
C ILE A 51 -8.05 -8.25 -11.81
N THR A 52 -7.01 -7.68 -11.21
CA THR A 52 -5.91 -7.04 -11.94
C THR A 52 -5.17 -8.08 -12.80
N GLY A 53 -4.79 -9.22 -12.22
CA GLY A 53 -4.08 -10.27 -12.96
C GLY A 53 -4.89 -10.88 -14.11
N ILE A 54 -6.22 -10.97 -13.97
CA ILE A 54 -7.12 -11.37 -15.06
C ILE A 54 -7.06 -10.35 -16.22
N ASN A 55 -7.18 -9.06 -15.92
CA ASN A 55 -7.19 -8.01 -16.93
C ASN A 55 -5.85 -7.91 -17.68
N GLU A 56 -4.73 -8.02 -16.98
CA GLU A 56 -3.39 -8.02 -17.57
C GLU A 56 -3.20 -9.18 -18.55
N SER A 57 -3.65 -10.37 -18.16
CA SER A 57 -3.60 -11.58 -19.01
C SER A 57 -4.40 -11.40 -20.32
N GLN A 58 -5.52 -10.68 -20.27
CA GLN A 58 -6.33 -10.38 -21.45
C GLN A 58 -5.73 -9.24 -22.30
N ALA A 59 -5.07 -8.26 -21.69
CA ALA A 59 -4.44 -7.14 -22.39
C ALA A 59 -3.27 -7.60 -23.29
N ILE A 60 -2.45 -8.55 -22.82
CA ILE A 60 -1.32 -9.14 -23.57
C ILE A 60 -1.79 -9.73 -24.92
N THR A 61 -3.02 -10.25 -24.97
CA THR A 61 -3.58 -10.87 -26.18
C THR A 61 -3.95 -9.85 -27.25
N SER A 62 -4.35 -8.64 -26.83
CA SER A 62 -4.75 -7.57 -27.77
C SER A 62 -3.54 -7.01 -28.52
N THR A 63 -2.38 -6.96 -27.87
CA THR A 63 -1.10 -6.53 -28.45
C THR A 63 -0.49 -7.58 -29.39
N GLU A 64 -0.61 -8.87 -29.11
CA GLU A 64 -0.15 -9.94 -30.01
C GLU A 64 -1.01 -10.09 -31.28
N LYS A 65 -2.33 -9.94 -31.15
CA LYS A 65 -3.23 -9.91 -32.33
C LYS A 65 -2.96 -8.70 -33.23
N LEU A 66 -2.58 -7.56 -32.64
CA LEU A 66 -2.17 -6.37 -33.40
C LEU A 66 -0.89 -6.65 -34.20
N LYS A 67 0.11 -7.32 -33.59
CA LYS A 67 1.34 -7.74 -34.28
C LYS A 67 1.07 -8.68 -35.46
N GLN A 68 0.24 -9.71 -35.27
CA GLN A 68 -0.07 -10.67 -36.34
C GLN A 68 -0.87 -10.04 -37.49
N THR A 69 -1.75 -9.07 -37.20
CA THR A 69 -2.48 -8.31 -38.23
C THR A 69 -1.52 -7.42 -39.04
N ILE A 70 -0.58 -6.77 -38.37
CA ILE A 70 0.43 -5.89 -39.02
C ILE A 70 1.44 -6.70 -39.84
N GLU A 71 1.89 -7.87 -39.37
CA GLU A 71 2.78 -8.75 -40.14
C GLU A 71 2.10 -9.32 -41.39
N LYS A 72 0.79 -9.58 -41.32
CA LYS A 72 -0.02 -10.04 -42.45
C LYS A 72 -0.25 -8.95 -43.49
N ASP A 73 -0.45 -7.71 -43.06
CA ASP A 73 -0.81 -6.60 -43.95
C ASP A 73 0.39 -5.88 -44.57
N PHE A 74 1.60 -5.98 -43.99
CA PHE A 74 2.77 -5.20 -44.43
C PHE A 74 4.03 -6.01 -44.77
N GLY A 75 4.03 -7.33 -44.54
CA GLY A 75 5.18 -8.20 -44.83
C GLY A 75 6.38 -7.98 -43.90
N LYS A 76 7.23 -9.01 -43.77
CA LYS A 76 8.44 -8.94 -42.92
C LYS A 76 9.45 -7.97 -43.53
N SER A 77 9.81 -6.92 -42.79
CA SER A 77 10.82 -5.94 -43.17
C SER A 77 11.96 -5.96 -42.14
N ASP A 78 13.17 -6.25 -42.61
CA ASP A 78 14.37 -6.43 -41.78
C ASP A 78 14.95 -5.12 -41.22
N ASN A 79 14.33 -3.97 -41.51
CA ASN A 79 14.81 -2.64 -41.07
C ASN A 79 13.98 -2.02 -39.94
N ILE A 80 13.04 -2.77 -39.35
CA ILE A 80 12.37 -2.33 -38.12
C ILE A 80 13.02 -3.06 -36.94
N VAL A 81 13.95 -2.38 -36.25
CA VAL A 81 14.50 -2.89 -34.99
C VAL A 81 13.43 -2.70 -33.91
N PHE A 82 12.59 -3.71 -33.75
CA PHE A 82 11.80 -3.88 -32.54
C PHE A 82 12.73 -4.35 -31.42
N VAL A 83 13.03 -3.48 -30.46
CA VAL A 83 13.55 -3.94 -29.17
C VAL A 83 12.39 -4.67 -28.49
N ALA A 84 12.35 -6.00 -28.62
CA ALA A 84 11.55 -6.82 -27.74
C ALA A 84 11.93 -6.49 -26.29
N PRO A 85 10.97 -6.41 -25.34
CA PRO A 85 11.34 -6.39 -23.94
C PRO A 85 12.14 -7.66 -23.69
N GLN A 86 13.44 -7.50 -23.42
CA GLN A 86 14.20 -8.60 -22.85
C GLN A 86 13.51 -9.01 -21.56
N LYS A 87 13.51 -10.32 -21.34
CA LYS A 87 12.70 -11.06 -20.39
C LYS A 87 13.13 -10.73 -18.95
N GLU A 88 12.87 -9.53 -18.47
CA GLU A 88 13.06 -9.11 -17.08
C GLU A 88 12.06 -7.97 -16.75
N GLU A 89 11.20 -8.26 -15.76
CA GLU A 89 10.26 -7.39 -15.04
C GLU A 89 9.16 -6.64 -15.82
N VAL A 90 7.98 -7.28 -15.88
CA VAL A 90 6.70 -6.68 -16.27
C VAL A 90 6.28 -5.68 -15.18
N GLY A 91 6.31 -4.39 -15.51
CA GLY A 91 5.87 -3.31 -14.62
C GLY A 91 6.39 -1.91 -14.98
N SER A 92 7.36 -1.79 -15.89
CA SER A 92 7.89 -0.48 -16.29
C SER A 92 7.08 0.12 -17.45
N PHE A 93 6.24 1.12 -17.17
CA PHE A 93 5.73 1.97 -18.24
C PHE A 93 6.91 2.69 -18.90
N ASN A 94 6.94 2.78 -20.23
CA ASN A 94 7.93 3.63 -20.91
C ASN A 94 7.40 5.06 -21.00
N LEU A 95 8.29 6.04 -20.88
CA LEU A 95 8.00 7.45 -21.12
C LEU A 95 8.22 7.78 -22.60
N ILE A 96 7.47 8.73 -23.13
CA ILE A 96 7.66 9.30 -24.46
C ILE A 96 8.01 10.78 -24.28
N ALA A 97 9.10 11.21 -24.93
CA ALA A 97 9.49 12.61 -24.94
C ALA A 97 8.76 13.38 -26.05
N TYR A 98 8.21 14.52 -25.66
CA TYR A 98 7.62 15.51 -26.55
C TYR A 98 8.36 16.82 -26.38
N ALA A 99 8.68 17.49 -27.48
CA ALA A 99 9.32 18.80 -27.46
C ALA A 99 8.61 19.76 -28.42
N LYS A 100 8.65 21.04 -28.06
CA LYS A 100 8.21 22.16 -28.87
C LYS A 100 9.44 22.95 -29.26
N PHE A 101 9.75 22.93 -30.55
CA PHE A 101 10.91 23.64 -31.09
C PHE A 101 10.58 25.12 -31.29
N LYS A 102 11.63 25.93 -31.43
CA LYS A 102 11.48 27.38 -31.62
C LYS A 102 10.66 27.70 -32.87
N GLY A 103 9.54 28.38 -32.69
CA GLY A 103 8.60 28.72 -33.78
C GLY A 103 7.48 27.71 -34.02
N ASP A 104 7.49 26.56 -33.36
CA ASP A 104 6.41 25.58 -33.47
C ASP A 104 5.19 25.98 -32.64
N LYS A 105 4.00 25.67 -33.16
CA LYS A 105 2.73 25.91 -32.45
C LYS A 105 2.31 24.75 -31.54
N LYS A 106 2.90 23.56 -31.69
CA LYS A 106 2.49 22.33 -31.01
C LYS A 106 3.71 21.50 -30.61
N PHE A 107 3.55 20.65 -29.60
CA PHE A 107 4.53 19.63 -29.24
C PHE A 107 4.57 18.53 -30.32
N GLY A 108 5.77 18.14 -30.72
CA GLY A 108 6.02 16.95 -31.54
C GLY A 108 6.71 15.87 -30.72
N ALA A 109 6.53 14.62 -31.11
CA ALA A 109 7.33 13.53 -30.56
C ALA A 109 8.81 13.73 -30.95
N MET A 110 9.72 13.34 -30.06
CA MET A 110 11.15 13.54 -30.25
C MET A 110 11.87 12.19 -30.37
N ASP A 111 12.80 12.12 -31.32
CA ASP A 111 13.84 11.09 -31.31
C ASP A 111 15.02 11.59 -30.49
N MET A 112 15.29 10.94 -29.37
CA MET A 112 16.38 11.25 -28.44
C MET A 112 17.74 10.77 -28.94
N SER A 113 17.80 9.91 -29.95
CA SER A 113 19.06 9.47 -30.57
C SER A 113 19.63 10.52 -31.52
N GLU A 114 18.76 11.17 -32.29
CA GLU A 114 19.14 12.20 -33.27
C GLU A 114 18.86 13.64 -32.80
N GLY A 115 18.10 13.81 -31.71
CA GLY A 115 17.75 15.12 -31.16
C GLY A 115 16.76 15.91 -32.02
N ARG A 116 15.94 15.25 -32.85
CA ARG A 116 15.06 15.89 -33.85
C ARG A 116 13.58 15.59 -33.62
N GLN A 117 12.74 16.51 -34.08
CA GLN A 117 11.29 16.28 -34.12
C GLN A 117 10.97 15.22 -35.16
N VAL A 118 10.15 14.25 -34.78
CA VAL A 118 9.61 13.27 -35.72
C VAL A 118 8.13 13.56 -35.93
N GLY A 119 7.73 13.74 -37.20
CA GLY A 119 6.35 14.07 -37.56
C GLY A 119 5.34 12.96 -37.25
N ASN A 120 5.82 11.74 -36.98
CA ASN A 120 4.98 10.58 -36.70
C ASN A 120 5.38 9.93 -35.36
N LEU A 121 4.38 9.65 -34.51
CA LEU A 121 4.51 9.02 -33.19
C LEU A 121 5.22 7.65 -33.23
N MET A 122 5.21 6.97 -34.38
CA MET A 122 5.93 5.70 -34.55
C MET A 122 7.44 5.81 -34.37
N TYR A 123 8.02 7.01 -34.49
CA TYR A 123 9.46 7.24 -34.34
C TYR A 123 9.82 7.89 -33.00
N ALA A 124 8.86 8.02 -32.08
CA ALA A 124 9.11 8.61 -30.78
C ALA A 124 10.01 7.69 -29.94
N THR A 125 11.06 8.24 -29.31
CA THR A 125 11.90 7.42 -28.44
C THR A 125 11.16 7.02 -27.18
N LEU A 126 11.10 5.71 -26.93
CA LEU A 126 10.67 5.15 -25.65
C LEU A 126 11.81 5.27 -24.64
N ILE A 127 11.53 5.93 -23.53
CA ILE A 127 12.48 6.18 -22.43
C ILE A 127 12.06 5.30 -21.25
N PRO A 128 12.88 4.35 -20.81
CA PRO A 128 12.60 3.60 -19.59
C PRO A 128 12.44 4.55 -18.39
N ILE A 129 11.47 4.31 -17.50
CA ILE A 129 11.24 5.15 -16.31
C ILE A 129 12.52 5.33 -15.48
N ALA A 130 13.33 4.27 -15.33
CA ALA A 130 14.61 4.33 -14.61
C ALA A 130 15.59 5.37 -15.21
N SER A 131 15.44 5.70 -16.50
CA SER A 131 16.24 6.71 -17.21
C SER A 131 15.60 8.11 -17.24
N LYS A 132 14.48 8.34 -16.55
CA LYS A 132 13.74 9.61 -16.51
C LYS A 132 14.65 10.81 -16.23
N GLN A 133 15.50 10.73 -15.20
CA GLN A 133 16.36 11.85 -14.82
C GLN A 133 17.43 12.15 -15.89
N LYS A 134 17.98 11.11 -16.52
CA LYS A 134 18.95 11.26 -17.61
C LYS A 134 18.32 11.97 -18.81
N ALA A 135 17.09 11.59 -19.18
CA ALA A 135 16.34 12.23 -20.25
C ALA A 135 16.01 13.70 -19.93
N ILE A 136 15.58 14.00 -18.70
CA ILE A 136 15.36 15.38 -18.24
C ILE A 136 16.63 16.21 -18.38
N ASN A 137 17.78 15.68 -17.98
CA ASN A 137 19.06 16.40 -18.08
C ASN A 137 19.47 16.68 -19.53
N ILE A 138 19.25 15.74 -20.44
CA ILE A 138 19.52 15.92 -21.88
C ILE A 138 18.61 17.01 -22.46
N LEU A 139 17.30 16.93 -22.18
CA LEU A 139 16.32 17.90 -22.70
C LEU A 139 16.54 19.30 -22.13
N ASN A 140 16.95 19.42 -20.86
CA ASN A 140 17.33 20.71 -20.29
C ASN A 140 18.56 21.31 -20.99
N LYS A 141 19.57 20.52 -21.37
CA LYS A 141 20.72 21.01 -22.14
C LYS A 141 20.30 21.53 -23.53
N SER A 142 19.43 20.81 -24.23
CA SER A 142 18.87 21.28 -25.52
C SER A 142 18.03 22.55 -25.35
N LYS A 143 17.32 22.70 -24.23
CA LYS A 143 16.59 23.92 -23.90
C LYS A 143 17.52 25.10 -23.63
N GLU A 144 18.59 24.89 -22.85
CA GLU A 144 19.63 25.90 -22.57
C GLU A 144 20.38 26.32 -23.84
N ALA A 145 20.60 25.38 -24.77
CA ALA A 145 21.16 25.65 -26.10
C ALA A 145 20.19 26.39 -27.04
N GLY A 146 18.91 26.56 -26.64
CA GLY A 146 17.89 27.25 -27.43
C GLY A 146 17.33 26.43 -28.60
N GLU A 147 17.60 25.12 -28.64
CA GLU A 147 17.11 24.20 -29.66
C GLU A 147 15.63 23.90 -29.48
N ILE A 148 15.19 23.78 -28.22
CA ILE A 148 13.79 23.55 -27.84
C ILE A 148 13.32 24.62 -26.86
N GLU A 149 12.07 25.07 -27.01
CA GLU A 149 11.46 26.02 -26.07
C GLU A 149 10.95 25.29 -24.82
N GLU A 150 10.28 24.16 -25.05
CA GLU A 150 9.55 23.42 -24.02
C GLU A 150 9.59 21.93 -24.32
N PHE A 151 9.61 21.09 -23.29
CA PHE A 151 9.43 19.65 -23.40
C PHE A 151 8.52 19.08 -22.30
N GLU A 152 7.95 17.90 -22.59
CA GLU A 152 7.17 17.07 -21.70
C GLU A 152 7.59 15.60 -21.81
N LEU A 153 7.55 14.87 -20.70
CA LEU A 153 7.62 13.42 -20.69
C LEU A 153 6.24 12.88 -20.33
N ARG A 154 5.69 12.00 -21.17
CA ARG A 154 4.36 11.40 -20.97
C ARG A 154 4.47 9.89 -20.82
N ILE A 155 3.56 9.28 -20.06
CA ILE A 155 3.50 7.82 -19.94
C ILE A 155 2.96 7.25 -21.27
N GLY A 156 3.72 6.36 -21.89
CA GLY A 156 3.39 5.75 -23.18
C GLY A 156 2.01 5.10 -23.19
N GLY A 157 1.26 5.29 -24.27
CA GLY A 157 -0.13 4.84 -24.39
C GLY A 157 -1.14 5.69 -23.62
N THR A 158 -0.72 6.78 -22.97
CA THR A 158 -1.62 7.67 -22.21
C THR A 158 -1.33 9.15 -22.52
N ASN A 159 -2.29 10.02 -22.16
CA ASN A 159 -2.09 11.48 -22.18
C ASN A 159 -1.55 12.03 -20.85
N LYS A 160 -1.15 11.15 -19.91
CA LYS A 160 -0.67 11.58 -18.59
C LYS A 160 0.75 12.14 -18.69
N VAL A 161 0.90 13.40 -18.32
CA VAL A 161 2.20 14.11 -18.27
C VAL A 161 2.89 13.80 -16.95
N GLU A 162 4.06 13.19 -17.05
CA GLU A 162 4.90 12.76 -15.92
C GLU A 162 5.96 13.81 -15.56
N TYR A 163 6.34 14.65 -16.53
CA TYR A 163 7.20 15.82 -16.34
C TYR A 163 6.90 16.88 -17.40
N SER A 164 6.96 18.16 -17.03
CA SER A 164 6.83 19.28 -17.97
C SER A 164 7.79 20.40 -17.61
N SER A 165 8.57 20.84 -18.59
CA SER A 165 9.53 21.96 -18.44
C SER A 165 8.85 23.34 -18.28
N LEU A 166 7.54 23.42 -18.49
CA LEU A 166 6.71 24.60 -18.23
C LEU A 166 6.27 24.69 -16.76
N LYS A 167 6.02 23.54 -16.12
CA LYS A 167 5.52 23.46 -14.74
C LYS A 167 6.59 23.79 -13.69
N SER A 168 7.87 23.85 -14.06
CA SER A 168 8.94 24.30 -13.15
C SER A 168 8.99 25.82 -12.94
N ALA A 169 8.30 26.62 -13.77
CA ALA A 169 8.21 28.07 -13.57
C ALA A 169 6.93 28.51 -12.83
N LYS A 170 5.85 27.72 -12.87
CA LYS A 170 4.63 27.93 -12.07
C LYS A 170 4.04 26.58 -11.64
N SER A 171 4.20 26.25 -10.37
CA SER A 171 3.38 25.30 -9.62
C SER A 171 3.40 23.84 -10.10
N GLN A 172 4.47 23.14 -9.75
CA GLN A 172 4.27 21.93 -8.94
C GLN A 172 4.40 22.38 -7.48
N SER A 173 3.31 22.95 -6.96
CA SER A 173 3.08 23.01 -5.51
C SER A 173 2.97 21.55 -5.04
N GLN A 174 4.12 20.90 -4.85
CA GLN A 174 4.30 20.27 -3.56
C GLN A 174 4.14 21.43 -2.58
N SER A 175 3.13 21.38 -1.72
CA SER A 175 3.10 22.29 -0.57
C SER A 175 4.47 22.19 0.07
N LYS A 176 5.35 23.15 -0.17
CA LYS A 176 6.55 23.27 0.63
C LYS A 176 5.98 23.68 1.97
N ASP A 177 6.01 22.77 2.92
CA ASP A 177 5.65 23.08 4.29
C ASP A 177 6.66 24.15 4.71
N LEU A 178 6.20 25.41 4.70
CA LEU A 178 7.02 26.56 5.06
C LEU A 178 6.85 26.78 6.56
N TYR A 179 7.97 26.95 7.24
CA TYR A 179 8.02 27.22 8.67
C TYR A 179 8.79 28.51 8.92
N ILE A 180 8.41 29.22 9.97
CA ILE A 180 9.09 30.45 10.39
C ILE A 180 9.94 30.12 11.62
N VAL A 181 11.24 30.38 11.54
CA VAL A 181 12.20 30.08 12.59
C VAL A 181 12.91 31.35 13.04
N LYS A 182 12.97 31.54 14.36
CA LYS A 182 13.70 32.63 15.02
C LYS A 182 14.55 32.06 16.14
N ASP A 183 15.85 32.35 16.12
CA ASP A 183 16.80 31.91 17.15
C ASP A 183 16.76 30.39 17.43
N GLY A 184 16.50 29.59 16.38
CA GLY A 184 16.39 28.12 16.48
C GLY A 184 15.02 27.61 16.96
N LYS A 185 14.07 28.50 17.25
CA LYS A 185 12.69 28.17 17.66
C LYS A 185 11.74 28.29 16.49
N VAL A 186 10.72 27.42 16.44
CA VAL A 186 9.68 27.44 15.41
C VAL A 186 8.49 28.28 15.87
N LEU A 187 7.87 28.99 14.93
CA LEU A 187 6.64 29.73 15.19
C LEU A 187 5.47 28.76 15.39
N THR A 188 4.74 28.90 16.48
CA THR A 188 3.51 28.18 16.81
C THR A 188 2.32 29.11 16.73
N ASN A 189 1.13 28.53 16.53
CA ASN A 189 -0.14 29.24 16.53
C ASN A 189 -0.99 28.69 17.67
N HIS A 190 -1.30 29.53 18.67
CA HIS A 190 -2.12 29.17 19.85
C HIS A 190 -3.60 29.58 19.68
N GLY A 191 -4.03 29.88 18.46
CA GLY A 191 -5.34 30.42 18.13
C GLY A 191 -5.21 31.61 17.17
N MET A 192 -6.29 31.99 16.48
CA MET A 192 -6.28 32.92 15.32
C MET A 192 -5.53 34.26 15.50
N LYS A 193 -5.14 34.66 16.72
CA LYS A 193 -4.50 35.95 17.00
C LYS A 193 -3.13 35.88 17.68
N ASP A 194 -2.75 34.75 18.27
CA ASP A 194 -1.55 34.67 19.12
C ASP A 194 -0.53 33.68 18.54
N TYR A 195 0.61 34.23 18.11
CA TYR A 195 1.75 33.45 17.67
C TYR A 195 2.89 33.56 18.70
N SER A 196 3.57 32.44 18.95
CA SER A 196 4.74 32.40 19.82
C SER A 196 5.83 31.52 19.19
N PHE A 197 7.02 31.46 19.80
CA PHE A 197 8.11 30.61 19.33
C PHE A 197 8.41 29.52 20.35
N THR A 198 8.50 28.26 19.90
CA THR A 198 8.79 27.10 20.75
C THR A 198 10.02 26.35 20.26
N ASP A 199 10.64 25.62 21.17
CA ASP A 199 11.75 24.70 20.85
C ASP A 199 11.23 23.34 20.34
N ASN A 200 9.93 23.05 20.45
CA ASN A 200 9.33 21.80 19.99
C ASN A 200 8.73 21.92 18.56
N PRO A 201 9.38 21.32 17.54
CA PRO A 201 8.95 21.38 16.15
C PRO A 201 7.58 20.71 15.88
N GLU A 202 7.09 19.82 16.76
CA GLU A 202 5.77 19.20 16.62
C GLU A 202 4.62 20.22 16.67
N PHE A 203 4.86 21.40 17.27
CA PHE A 203 3.89 22.49 17.32
C PHE A 203 4.11 23.56 16.24
N ALA A 204 5.05 23.33 15.30
CA ALA A 204 5.36 24.29 14.25
C ALA A 204 4.13 24.58 13.39
N HIS A 205 3.79 25.86 13.25
CA HIS A 205 2.71 26.27 12.38
C HIS A 205 3.16 26.22 10.92
N ARG A 206 2.43 25.44 10.13
CA ARG A 206 2.69 25.24 8.71
C ARG A 206 2.02 26.34 7.88
N PHE A 207 2.80 27.00 7.04
CA PHE A 207 2.31 28.02 6.10
C PHE A 207 2.18 27.44 4.69
N GLU A 208 1.01 27.62 4.08
CA GLU A 208 0.78 27.25 2.67
C GLU A 208 1.01 28.44 1.71
N ASP A 209 0.79 29.66 2.20
CA ASP A 209 0.97 30.90 1.43
C ASP A 209 2.33 31.55 1.74
N ILE A 210 3.20 31.59 0.74
CA ILE A 210 4.55 32.17 0.83
C ILE A 210 4.54 33.67 1.12
N ASP A 211 3.56 34.41 0.62
CA ASP A 211 3.49 35.86 0.81
C ASP A 211 2.97 36.19 2.21
N PHE A 212 2.09 35.35 2.76
CA PHE A 212 1.73 35.41 4.18
C PHE A 212 2.92 35.07 5.07
N ALA A 213 3.66 33.99 4.77
CA ALA A 213 4.86 33.61 5.51
C ALA A 213 5.94 34.72 5.50
N LYS A 214 6.17 35.39 4.36
CA LYS A 214 7.10 36.53 4.24
C LYS A 214 6.70 37.72 5.11
N ARG A 215 5.40 38.05 5.15
CA ARG A 215 4.88 39.13 6.02
C ARG A 215 5.08 38.78 7.49
N MET A 216 4.76 37.56 7.88
CA MET A 216 4.96 37.08 9.25
C MET A 216 6.43 37.06 9.65
N ALA A 217 7.29 36.49 8.81
CA ALA A 217 8.73 36.44 9.05
C ALA A 217 9.33 37.84 9.22
N LYS A 218 8.88 38.81 8.41
CA LYS A 218 9.27 40.22 8.56
C LYS A 218 8.79 40.84 9.88
N ASN A 219 7.54 40.58 10.28
CA ASN A 219 6.99 41.12 11.54
C ASN A 219 7.72 40.61 12.78
N TYR A 220 8.21 39.37 12.74
CA TYR A 220 8.92 38.75 13.86
C TYR A 220 10.44 38.83 13.76
N ASP A 221 11.00 39.42 12.71
CA ASP A 221 12.44 39.38 12.40
C ASP A 221 12.99 37.94 12.42
N ALA A 222 12.38 37.09 11.60
CA ALA A 222 12.59 35.65 11.56
C ALA A 222 12.90 35.17 10.14
N LYS A 223 13.40 33.93 10.01
CA LYS A 223 13.72 33.30 8.72
C LYS A 223 12.64 32.31 8.32
N ILE A 224 12.39 32.17 7.02
CA ILE A 224 11.54 31.11 6.49
C ILE A 224 12.45 29.93 6.12
N VAL A 225 12.10 28.75 6.59
CA VAL A 225 12.77 27.49 6.26
C VAL A 225 11.75 26.53 5.67
N ASP A 226 12.20 25.60 4.84
CA ASP A 226 11.35 24.50 4.40
C ASP A 226 11.38 23.33 5.41
N GLY A 227 10.41 22.43 5.32
CA GLY A 227 10.30 21.29 6.23
C GLY A 227 11.51 20.35 6.22
N PHE A 228 12.31 20.34 5.14
CA PHE A 228 13.51 19.52 5.06
C PHE A 228 14.67 20.16 5.85
N GLU A 229 14.85 21.48 5.73
CA GLU A 229 15.79 22.25 6.55
C GLU A 229 15.46 22.19 8.03
N LEU A 230 14.15 22.20 8.38
CA LEU A 230 13.71 22.05 9.76
C LEU A 230 14.13 20.70 10.35
N MET A 231 13.83 19.60 9.66
CA MET A 231 14.25 18.25 10.08
C MET A 231 15.77 18.11 10.17
N LYS A 232 16.53 18.74 9.27
CA LYS A 232 17.99 18.73 9.35
C LYS A 232 18.51 19.42 10.61
N SER A 233 17.90 20.55 10.98
CA SER A 233 18.26 21.27 12.21
C SER A 233 17.94 20.49 13.49
N GLU A 234 16.85 19.70 13.49
CA GLU A 234 16.51 18.79 14.59
C GLU A 234 17.54 17.69 14.76
N ILE A 235 17.94 17.05 13.65
CA ILE A 235 18.95 15.98 13.67
C ILE A 235 20.28 16.54 14.18
N GLU A 236 20.71 17.71 13.71
CA GLU A 236 21.94 18.36 14.18
C GLU A 236 21.87 18.75 15.66
N ASN A 237 20.72 19.23 16.15
CA ASN A 237 20.53 19.56 17.57
C ASN A 237 20.44 18.31 18.46
N TYR A 238 19.86 17.22 17.97
CA TYR A 238 19.83 15.93 18.65
C TYR A 238 21.25 15.34 18.79
N VAL A 239 22.02 15.37 17.70
CA VAL A 239 23.43 14.92 17.72
C VAL A 239 24.29 15.80 18.63
N LYS A 240 24.11 17.13 18.62
CA LYS A 240 24.84 18.06 19.51
C LYS A 240 24.45 17.96 20.98
N SER A 241 23.19 17.64 21.29
CA SER A 241 22.75 17.43 22.68
C SER A 241 23.20 16.08 23.25
N SER A 242 23.37 15.06 22.40
CA SER A 242 23.88 13.73 22.81
C SER A 242 25.37 13.69 23.20
N THR A 243 26.15 14.73 22.86
CA THR A 243 27.60 14.79 23.12
C THR A 243 28.00 15.63 24.33
N LYS A 244 27.05 16.31 25.01
CA LYS A 244 27.30 16.89 26.33
C LYS A 244 26.89 15.90 27.41
N ALA A 245 27.89 15.34 28.08
CA ALA A 245 27.74 14.47 29.25
C ALA A 245 26.81 15.11 30.29
N SER A 246 25.55 14.69 30.29
CA SER A 246 24.60 14.97 31.35
C SER A 246 24.42 13.70 32.18
N ALA A 247 24.39 13.89 33.50
CA ALA A 247 24.32 12.84 34.51
C ALA A 247 23.21 11.79 34.21
N PRO A 248 23.40 10.52 34.60
CA PRO A 248 22.52 9.43 34.18
C PRO A 248 21.09 9.67 34.69
N ALA A 249 20.19 10.00 33.76
CA ALA A 249 18.76 10.01 34.02
C ALA A 249 18.32 8.58 34.33
N LYS A 250 17.63 8.40 35.45
CA LYS A 250 17.07 7.11 35.89
C LYS A 250 16.18 6.52 34.78
N ILE A 251 16.73 5.53 34.08
CA ILE A 251 16.02 4.71 33.11
C ILE A 251 14.84 4.07 33.85
N LYS A 252 13.62 4.38 33.42
CA LYS A 252 12.42 3.69 33.92
C LYS A 252 12.60 2.19 33.64
N PRO A 253 12.37 1.31 34.63
CA PRO A 253 12.57 -0.12 34.45
C PRO A 253 11.73 -0.60 33.26
N ILE A 254 12.40 -1.11 32.24
CA ILE A 254 11.79 -1.80 31.12
C ILE A 254 11.06 -2.99 31.74
N LYS A 255 9.72 -3.02 31.58
CA LYS A 255 8.93 -4.15 32.07
C LYS A 255 9.49 -5.43 31.44
N PRO A 256 9.72 -6.49 32.23
CA PRO A 256 10.29 -7.73 31.70
C PRO A 256 9.40 -8.23 30.57
N THR A 257 9.99 -8.36 29.38
CA THR A 257 9.32 -8.96 28.23
C THR A 257 9.07 -10.42 28.59
N ILE A 258 7.80 -10.79 28.79
CA ILE A 258 7.40 -12.18 29.00
C ILE A 258 8.00 -12.98 27.84
N ALA A 259 8.82 -13.98 28.14
CA ALA A 259 9.42 -14.85 27.14
C ALA A 259 8.29 -15.54 26.35
N LYS A 260 8.08 -15.11 25.11
CA LYS A 260 7.06 -15.69 24.22
C LYS A 260 7.63 -16.94 23.56
N ASN A 261 6.81 -17.98 23.48
CA ASN A 261 7.12 -19.16 22.70
C ASN A 261 6.86 -18.85 21.23
N PHE A 262 7.91 -18.88 20.41
CA PHE A 262 7.80 -18.69 18.97
C PHE A 262 7.51 -20.02 18.28
N VAL A 263 6.50 -20.02 17.41
CA VAL A 263 6.12 -21.16 16.58
C VAL A 263 6.13 -20.75 15.11
N ASP A 264 6.44 -21.67 14.20
CA ASP A 264 6.46 -21.37 12.77
C ASP A 264 5.05 -21.22 12.20
N ASN A 265 4.13 -22.09 12.63
CA ASN A 265 2.71 -22.02 12.29
C ASN A 265 1.86 -22.33 13.52
N PHE A 266 0.72 -21.66 13.64
CA PHE A 266 -0.26 -22.00 14.66
C PHE A 266 -0.96 -23.31 14.30
N SER A 267 -1.09 -24.21 15.28
CA SER A 267 -1.95 -25.37 15.15
C SER A 267 -3.41 -24.95 14.96
N ILE A 268 -4.21 -25.82 14.35
CA ILE A 268 -5.63 -25.53 14.07
C ILE A 268 -6.39 -25.29 15.37
N GLU A 269 -6.08 -26.06 16.42
CA GLU A 269 -6.63 -25.89 17.76
C GLU A 269 -6.32 -24.50 18.31
N PHE A 270 -5.06 -24.05 18.20
CA PHE A 270 -4.68 -22.72 18.65
C PHE A 270 -5.43 -21.63 17.87
N GLN A 271 -5.56 -21.76 16.55
CA GLN A 271 -6.27 -20.79 15.73
C GLN A 271 -7.75 -20.69 16.14
N LEU A 272 -8.41 -21.82 16.40
CA LEU A 272 -9.81 -21.84 16.83
C LEU A 272 -10.00 -21.25 18.22
N ILE A 273 -9.15 -21.60 19.18
CA ILE A 273 -9.18 -21.06 20.54
C ILE A 273 -8.87 -19.55 20.53
N ARG A 274 -7.93 -19.10 19.69
CA ARG A 274 -7.63 -17.68 19.54
C ARG A 274 -8.77 -16.90 18.89
N ARG A 275 -9.44 -17.47 17.88
CA ARG A 275 -10.66 -16.88 17.31
C ARG A 275 -11.77 -16.77 18.36
N PHE A 276 -11.94 -17.79 19.20
CA PHE A 276 -12.86 -17.74 20.33
C PHE A 276 -12.48 -16.65 21.32
N TRP A 277 -11.19 -16.55 21.69
CA TRP A 277 -10.69 -15.51 22.58
C TRP A 277 -11.00 -14.10 22.05
N ASN A 278 -10.75 -13.84 20.77
CA ASN A 278 -11.04 -12.53 20.18
C ASN A 278 -12.53 -12.16 20.25
N ILE A 279 -13.44 -13.13 20.20
CA ILE A 279 -14.88 -12.88 20.37
C ILE A 279 -15.23 -12.50 21.82
N VAL A 280 -14.55 -13.11 22.78
CA VAL A 280 -14.82 -12.91 24.22
C VAL A 280 -14.10 -11.69 24.80
N ASP A 281 -12.91 -11.36 24.29
CA ASP A 281 -12.01 -10.33 24.84
C ASP A 281 -12.09 -8.99 24.09
N ASP A 282 -12.78 -8.89 22.95
CA ASP A 282 -12.83 -7.66 22.13
C ASP A 282 -13.47 -6.45 22.86
N GLY A 283 -13.95 -6.63 24.10
CA GLY A 283 -14.66 -5.59 24.86
C GLY A 283 -16.01 -5.20 24.25
N VAL A 284 -16.35 -5.81 23.11
CA VAL A 284 -17.63 -5.69 22.41
C VAL A 284 -18.57 -6.71 23.02
N LYS A 285 -19.59 -6.24 23.74
CA LYS A 285 -20.63 -7.11 24.30
C LYS A 285 -21.48 -7.75 23.20
N ASP A 286 -21.79 -6.97 22.17
CA ASP A 286 -22.66 -7.38 21.06
C ASP A 286 -21.87 -7.91 19.86
N VAL A 287 -21.80 -9.23 19.74
CA VAL A 287 -21.14 -9.90 18.62
C VAL A 287 -22.19 -10.34 17.60
N PRO A 288 -22.02 -10.05 16.30
CA PRO A 288 -22.95 -10.51 15.27
C PRO A 288 -23.09 -12.04 15.29
N PHE A 289 -24.34 -12.54 15.27
CA PHE A 289 -24.63 -13.98 15.32
C PHE A 289 -23.87 -14.77 14.24
N ARG A 290 -23.67 -14.16 13.07
CA ARG A 290 -22.89 -14.74 11.97
C ARG A 290 -21.47 -15.13 12.39
N LYS A 291 -20.78 -14.31 13.19
CA LYS A 291 -19.43 -14.63 13.69
C LYS A 291 -19.45 -15.86 14.59
N VAL A 292 -20.45 -15.96 15.48
CA VAL A 292 -20.66 -17.12 16.37
C VAL A 292 -20.97 -18.38 15.55
N GLN A 293 -21.83 -18.28 14.54
CA GLN A 293 -22.17 -19.38 13.64
C GLN A 293 -20.95 -19.89 12.86
N LEU A 294 -20.15 -19.00 12.29
CA LEU A 294 -18.93 -19.36 11.56
C LEU A 294 -17.93 -20.07 12.48
N LEU A 295 -17.78 -19.59 13.71
CA LEU A 295 -16.90 -20.22 14.69
C LEU A 295 -17.43 -21.61 15.09
N PHE A 296 -18.73 -21.74 15.36
CA PHE A 296 -19.38 -23.03 15.65
C PHE A 296 -19.14 -24.05 14.53
N ASN A 297 -19.34 -23.65 13.27
CA ASN A 297 -19.09 -24.51 12.12
C ASN A 297 -17.63 -24.93 12.01
N ALA A 298 -16.68 -24.03 12.30
CA ALA A 298 -15.26 -24.33 12.29
C ALA A 298 -14.86 -25.32 13.40
N PHE A 299 -15.42 -25.18 14.61
CA PHE A 299 -15.23 -26.12 15.71
C PHE A 299 -15.79 -27.51 15.37
N ASN A 300 -17.01 -27.58 14.82
CA ASN A 300 -17.62 -28.84 14.41
C ASN A 300 -16.83 -29.52 13.29
N LYS A 301 -16.40 -28.77 12.28
CA LYS A 301 -15.58 -29.30 11.20
C LYS A 301 -14.26 -29.87 11.73
N ALA A 302 -13.57 -29.15 12.61
CA ALA A 302 -12.32 -29.63 13.21
C ALA A 302 -12.53 -30.90 14.08
N ALA A 303 -13.65 -30.98 14.81
CA ALA A 303 -14.01 -32.16 15.57
C ALA A 303 -14.33 -33.37 14.67
N LEU A 304 -15.09 -33.17 13.59
CA LEU A 304 -15.46 -34.21 12.62
C LEU A 304 -14.24 -34.75 11.87
N GLU A 305 -13.34 -33.87 11.43
CA GLU A 305 -12.12 -34.25 10.73
C GLU A 305 -11.09 -34.94 11.64
N ARG A 306 -11.38 -35.10 12.94
CA ARG A 306 -10.47 -35.65 13.98
C ARG A 306 -9.08 -35.02 13.95
N LYS A 307 -9.00 -33.75 13.49
CA LYS A 307 -7.75 -32.99 13.47
C LYS A 307 -7.21 -32.75 14.86
N ILE A 308 -8.07 -32.87 15.86
CA ILE A 308 -7.78 -32.71 17.29
C ILE A 308 -7.61 -34.09 17.90
N ARG A 309 -6.37 -34.44 18.27
CA ARG A 309 -6.07 -35.70 18.94
C ARG A 309 -6.50 -35.61 20.41
N LYS A 310 -7.21 -36.61 20.92
CA LYS A 310 -7.65 -36.70 22.33
C LYS A 310 -6.51 -36.69 23.34
N THR A 311 -5.28 -36.97 22.91
CA THR A 311 -4.07 -37.03 23.72
C THR A 311 -3.32 -35.70 23.80
N ASN A 312 -3.83 -34.64 23.17
CA ASN A 312 -3.16 -33.34 23.18
C ASN A 312 -3.51 -32.59 24.49
N ASP A 313 -2.53 -31.96 25.13
CA ASP A 313 -2.71 -31.20 26.38
C ASP A 313 -3.75 -30.07 26.26
N VAL A 314 -4.03 -29.64 25.03
CA VAL A 314 -4.97 -28.57 24.68
C VAL A 314 -6.39 -29.10 24.39
N ALA A 315 -6.58 -30.42 24.28
CA ALA A 315 -7.86 -31.02 23.91
C ALA A 315 -8.98 -30.71 24.93
N ASP A 316 -8.64 -30.62 26.21
CA ASP A 316 -9.58 -30.26 27.26
C ASP A 316 -10.06 -28.81 27.11
N LEU A 317 -9.13 -27.89 26.89
CA LEU A 317 -9.44 -26.46 26.66
C LEU A 317 -10.32 -26.30 25.42
N PHE A 318 -9.96 -26.99 24.33
CA PHE A 318 -10.77 -27.01 23.10
C PHE A 318 -12.20 -27.49 23.37
N THR A 319 -12.36 -28.58 24.13
CA THR A 319 -13.67 -29.14 24.46
C THR A 319 -14.50 -28.18 25.31
N LYS A 320 -13.89 -27.49 26.28
CA LYS A 320 -14.55 -26.45 27.08
C LYS A 320 -15.06 -25.30 26.19
N CYS A 321 -14.20 -24.78 25.30
CA CYS A 321 -14.58 -23.73 24.34
C CYS A 321 -15.71 -24.20 23.40
N SER A 322 -15.60 -25.41 22.86
CA SER A 322 -16.59 -25.99 21.95
C SER A 322 -17.96 -26.10 22.61
N LYS A 323 -18.02 -26.53 23.87
CA LYS A 323 -19.27 -26.61 24.64
C LYS A 323 -19.90 -25.24 24.85
N TYR A 324 -19.09 -24.24 25.18
CA TYR A 324 -19.57 -22.87 25.37
C TYR A 324 -20.12 -22.28 24.07
N ILE A 325 -19.41 -22.42 22.96
CA ILE A 325 -19.87 -21.96 21.63
C ILE A 325 -21.15 -22.69 21.22
N THR A 326 -21.25 -24.00 21.48
CA THR A 326 -22.47 -24.77 21.18
C THR A 326 -23.66 -24.26 21.99
N ARG A 327 -23.45 -23.94 23.26
CA ARG A 327 -24.48 -23.34 24.12
C ARG A 327 -24.92 -21.98 23.58
N LEU A 328 -23.98 -21.08 23.30
CA LEU A 328 -24.27 -19.78 22.70
C LEU A 328 -25.03 -19.93 21.37
N TYR A 329 -24.56 -20.82 20.50
CA TYR A 329 -25.24 -21.06 19.22
C TYR A 329 -26.68 -21.51 19.44
N ASN A 330 -26.94 -22.45 20.35
CA ASN A 330 -28.29 -22.96 20.60
C ASN A 330 -29.21 -21.93 21.28
N GLU A 331 -28.69 -21.16 22.23
CA GLU A 331 -29.43 -20.11 22.94
C GLU A 331 -29.87 -18.99 21.99
N PHE A 332 -29.07 -18.67 20.98
CA PHE A 332 -29.32 -17.59 20.02
C PHE A 332 -29.81 -18.07 18.64
N ALA A 333 -29.79 -19.38 18.36
CA ALA A 333 -30.42 -19.95 17.17
C ALA A 333 -31.95 -19.97 17.27
N ALA A 334 -32.51 -19.99 18.49
CA ALA A 334 -33.95 -19.96 18.72
C ALA A 334 -34.57 -18.55 18.62
N PRO A 335 -34.00 -17.49 19.21
CA PRO A 335 -34.43 -16.11 18.97
C PRO A 335 -33.74 -15.52 17.73
N LYS A 336 -34.48 -14.98 16.76
CA LYS A 336 -33.96 -14.25 15.58
C LYS A 336 -33.33 -12.88 15.95
N LYS A 337 -32.41 -12.84 16.93
CA LYS A 337 -31.65 -11.63 17.26
C LYS A 337 -30.43 -11.54 16.34
N SER A 338 -30.14 -10.34 15.86
CA SER A 338 -28.96 -10.04 15.03
C SER A 338 -27.66 -10.19 15.81
N ASP A 339 -27.70 -9.82 17.09
CA ASP A 339 -26.53 -9.67 17.94
C ASP A 339 -26.63 -10.58 19.18
N VAL A 340 -25.46 -11.11 19.55
CA VAL A 340 -25.26 -12.08 20.62
C VAL A 340 -24.46 -11.39 21.72
N ASP A 341 -25.00 -11.36 22.93
CA ASP A 341 -24.28 -10.90 24.12
C ASP A 341 -23.35 -12.03 24.60
N VAL A 342 -22.04 -11.82 24.47
CA VAL A 342 -21.03 -12.82 24.82
C VAL A 342 -20.33 -12.44 26.12
N GLU A 343 -20.90 -12.88 27.25
CA GLU A 343 -20.24 -12.78 28.56
C GLU A 343 -19.74 -14.16 29.03
N LEU A 344 -18.41 -14.32 29.12
CA LEU A 344 -17.81 -15.53 29.68
C LEU A 344 -17.87 -15.45 31.21
N THR A 345 -18.90 -16.05 31.80
CA THR A 345 -19.11 -16.07 33.26
C THR A 345 -18.05 -16.89 34.02
N ASP A 346 -17.39 -17.84 33.36
CA ASP A 346 -16.34 -18.67 33.96
C ASP A 346 -14.97 -18.00 33.93
N LYS A 347 -14.60 -17.38 35.06
CA LYS A 347 -13.30 -16.72 35.26
C LYS A 347 -12.10 -17.67 35.13
N THR A 348 -12.28 -18.95 35.46
CA THR A 348 -11.17 -19.92 35.39
C THR A 348 -10.82 -20.25 33.95
N LEU A 349 -11.85 -20.50 33.14
CA LEU A 349 -11.71 -20.72 31.71
C LEU A 349 -11.13 -19.48 31.01
N TYR A 350 -11.57 -18.28 31.41
CA TYR A 350 -11.04 -17.03 30.86
C TYR A 350 -9.52 -16.92 31.05
N GLU A 351 -9.02 -17.14 32.26
CA GLU A 351 -7.58 -17.04 32.56
C GLU A 351 -6.77 -18.16 31.88
N GLU A 352 -7.31 -19.38 31.79
CA GLU A 352 -6.70 -20.49 31.04
C GLU A 352 -6.50 -20.12 29.56
N ILE A 353 -7.55 -19.59 28.91
CA ILE A 353 -7.49 -19.19 27.49
C ILE A 353 -6.54 -18.01 27.31
N LYS A 354 -6.62 -17.00 28.19
CA LYS A 354 -5.75 -15.82 28.16
C LYS A 354 -4.28 -16.22 28.23
N LYS A 355 -3.93 -17.07 29.18
CA LYS A 355 -2.55 -17.57 29.34
C LYS A 355 -2.10 -18.38 28.12
N TYR A 356 -3.00 -19.16 27.53
CA TYR A 356 -2.69 -19.94 26.33
C TYR A 356 -2.44 -19.04 25.11
N CYS A 357 -3.32 -18.06 24.86
CA CYS A 357 -3.25 -17.19 23.68
C CYS A 357 -2.13 -16.13 23.75
N THR A 358 -1.77 -15.65 24.93
CA THR A 358 -0.78 -14.57 25.10
C THR A 358 0.68 -15.04 25.04
N ASN A 359 0.93 -16.32 25.33
CA ASN A 359 2.29 -16.87 25.43
C ASN A 359 2.86 -17.39 24.11
N VAL A 360 2.06 -17.46 23.04
CA VAL A 360 2.49 -18.02 21.75
C VAL A 360 2.48 -16.95 20.67
N ALA A 361 3.58 -16.81 19.93
CA ALA A 361 3.72 -15.88 18.81
C ALA A 361 4.25 -16.60 17.56
N VAL A 362 3.89 -16.11 16.37
CA VAL A 362 4.52 -16.61 15.14
C VAL A 362 5.92 -16.03 15.03
N ASN A 363 6.88 -16.84 14.58
CA ASN A 363 8.22 -16.36 14.26
C ASN A 363 8.17 -15.19 13.25
N PRO A 364 8.74 -14.01 13.57
CA PRO A 364 8.73 -12.86 12.67
C PRO A 364 9.28 -13.18 11.27
N ALA A 365 10.30 -14.04 11.18
CA ALA A 365 10.90 -14.43 9.90
C ALA A 365 9.88 -15.16 9.00
N VAL A 366 9.09 -16.07 9.56
CA VAL A 366 8.03 -16.78 8.81
C VAL A 366 6.93 -15.80 8.39
N SER A 367 6.58 -14.84 9.24
CA SER A 367 5.60 -13.81 8.89
C SER A 367 6.07 -12.91 7.73
N VAL A 368 7.36 -12.56 7.69
CA VAL A 368 7.95 -11.78 6.58
C VAL A 368 7.97 -12.59 5.30
N LEU A 369 8.38 -13.86 5.36
CA LEU A 369 8.40 -14.75 4.20
C LEU A 369 7.02 -14.96 3.60
N LYS A 370 5.98 -15.16 4.43
CA LYS A 370 4.60 -15.27 3.94
C LYS A 370 4.18 -14.04 3.15
N ARG A 371 4.46 -12.83 3.64
CA ARG A 371 4.14 -11.57 2.93
C ARG A 371 4.83 -11.40 1.58
N TYR A 372 5.92 -12.13 1.34
CA TYR A 372 6.69 -12.05 0.10
C TYR A 372 6.24 -13.11 -0.92
N ILE A 373 5.60 -14.19 -0.46
CA ILE A 373 5.13 -15.31 -1.28
C ILE A 373 3.63 -15.17 -1.60
N SER A 374 2.83 -14.61 -0.68
CA SER A 374 1.41 -14.26 -0.89
C SER A 374 1.28 -12.91 -1.57
#